data_AF-X1KM01-F1
#
_entry.id   AF-X1KM01-F1
#
_cell.length_a   1.000
_cell.length_b   1.000
_cell.length_c   1.000
_cell.angle_alpha   90.00
_cell.angle_beta   90.00
_cell.angle_gamma   90.00
#
_symmetry.space_group_name_H-M   'P 1'
#
loop_
_entity.id
_entity.type
_entity.pdbx_description
1 polymer ?
#
loop_
_entity_poly.entity_id
_entity_poly.type
_entity_poly.pdbx_seq_one_letter_code
_entity_poly.pdbx_strand_id
1 'polypeptide(L)'
;IENYSMHLSGRESKQRPFCLIDYFPKDFLIIIDESHVSIPQLNAMYEGDHSRKLNLVEYGFRLPSALENRPLKFSEFEALINQAICISATPSQWEITKSKYRIVEQIVRPTGIVDPKVTVKPAKNQVDDLINEIQKSI
;
A
#
# COMPACT_ATOMS: atom_id res chain seq x y z
N ILE A 1 3.54 19.97 17.20
CA ILE A 1 4.93 19.70 17.66
C ILE A 1 5.71 18.85 16.64
N GLU A 2 5.04 17.89 16.00
CA GLU A 2 5.53 17.00 14.96
C GLU A 2 6.17 17.69 13.75
N ASN A 3 5.75 18.92 13.39
CA ASN A 3 6.40 19.70 12.32
C ASN A 3 7.85 20.11 12.63
N TYR A 4 8.28 19.94 13.88
CA TYR A 4 9.66 20.18 14.32
C TYR A 4 10.42 18.87 14.57
N SER A 5 9.89 17.72 14.11
CA SER A 5 10.46 16.40 14.41
C SER A 5 11.92 16.26 14.00
N MET A 6 12.34 16.84 12.87
CA MET A 6 13.74 16.86 12.44
C MET A 6 14.65 17.47 13.51
N HIS A 7 14.33 18.68 13.97
CA HIS A 7 15.11 19.40 15.00
C HIS A 7 15.09 18.67 16.34
N LEU A 8 13.92 18.18 16.76
CA LEU A 8 13.75 17.48 18.04
C LEU A 8 14.48 16.13 18.09
N SER A 9 14.65 15.47 16.93
CA SER A 9 15.34 14.19 16.82
C SER A 9 16.80 14.32 16.39
N GLY A 10 17.32 15.55 16.24
CA GLY A 10 18.70 15.79 15.81
C GLY A 10 19.03 15.27 14.41
N ARG A 11 18.00 15.10 13.55
CA ARG A 11 18.19 14.64 12.18
C ARG A 11 18.69 15.76 11.28
N GLU A 12 19.48 15.40 10.27
CA GLU A 12 19.86 16.28 9.19
C GLU A 12 18.72 16.45 8.17
N SER A 13 18.78 17.53 7.39
CA SER A 13 17.81 17.73 6.29
C SER A 13 17.90 16.60 5.28
N LYS A 14 16.74 16.18 4.76
CA LYS A 14 16.54 15.04 3.85
C LYS A 14 16.81 13.67 4.46
N GLN A 15 17.29 13.58 5.69
CA GLN A 15 17.46 12.30 6.38
C GLN A 15 16.08 11.64 6.57
N ARG A 16 16.03 10.31 6.43
CA ARG A 16 14.82 9.51 6.67
C ARG A 16 14.23 9.81 8.06
N PRO A 17 12.92 10.05 8.19
CA PRO A 17 12.27 10.18 9.49
C PRO A 17 12.16 8.84 10.21
N PHE A 18 12.18 8.88 11.54
CA PHE A 18 11.83 7.72 12.36
C PHE A 18 10.36 7.34 12.14
N CYS A 19 10.08 6.04 12.07
CA CYS A 19 8.75 5.49 11.94
C CYS A 19 8.57 4.28 12.86
N LEU A 20 7.39 3.65 12.82
CA LEU A 20 7.08 2.49 13.67
C LEU A 20 8.10 1.34 13.50
N ILE A 21 8.62 1.12 12.30
CA ILE A 21 9.58 0.05 12.00
C ILE A 21 10.86 0.18 12.85
N ASP A 22 11.28 1.41 13.18
CA ASP A 22 12.49 1.67 13.96
C ASP A 22 12.39 1.18 15.42
N TYR A 23 11.18 0.88 15.89
CA TYR A 23 10.92 0.37 17.24
C TYR A 23 10.93 -1.15 17.31
N PHE A 24 10.97 -1.83 16.17
CA PHE A 24 11.06 -3.29 16.12
C PHE A 24 12.52 -3.77 16.22
N PRO A 25 12.75 -4.99 16.75
CA PRO A 25 14.02 -5.69 16.59
C PRO A 25 14.42 -5.81 15.11
N LYS A 26 15.72 -5.92 14.83
CA LYS A 26 16.25 -5.97 13.45
C LYS A 26 15.76 -7.19 12.65
N ASP A 27 15.34 -8.24 13.33
CA ASP A 27 14.88 -9.52 12.80
C ASP A 27 13.35 -9.62 12.66
N PHE A 28 12.64 -8.49 12.70
CA PHE A 28 11.20 -8.45 12.49
C PHE A 28 10.75 -8.98 11.12
N LEU A 29 9.49 -9.44 11.08
CA LEU A 29 8.78 -9.88 9.88
C LEU A 29 7.68 -8.88 9.53
N ILE A 30 7.60 -8.48 8.26
CA ILE A 30 6.50 -7.67 7.73
C ILE A 30 5.51 -8.57 7.01
N ILE A 31 4.22 -8.36 7.28
CA ILE A 31 3.14 -8.93 6.46
C ILE A 31 2.44 -7.76 5.77
N ILE A 32 2.38 -7.82 4.44
CA ILE A 32 1.74 -6.81 3.60
C ILE A 32 0.49 -7.46 3.01
N ASP A 33 -0.63 -7.22 3.68
CA ASP A 33 -1.94 -7.67 3.21
C ASP A 33 -2.41 -6.84 2.01
N GLU A 34 -3.21 -7.45 1.14
CA GLU A 34 -3.62 -6.89 -0.15
C GLU A 34 -2.49 -6.15 -0.88
N SER A 35 -1.34 -6.82 -1.00
CA SER A 35 -0.08 -6.22 -1.44
C SER A 35 -0.18 -5.49 -2.79
N HIS A 36 -1.06 -5.97 -3.66
CA HIS A 36 -1.31 -5.38 -4.97
C HIS A 36 -1.88 -3.97 -4.90
N VAL A 37 -2.49 -3.59 -3.78
CA VAL A 37 -2.96 -2.23 -3.47
C VAL A 37 -2.01 -1.52 -2.51
N SER A 38 -1.58 -2.20 -1.44
CA SER A 38 -0.76 -1.57 -0.40
C SER A 38 0.61 -1.13 -0.88
N ILE A 39 1.25 -1.87 -1.80
CA ILE A 39 2.56 -1.47 -2.36
C ILE A 39 2.45 -0.18 -3.17
N PRO A 40 1.53 -0.05 -4.16
CA PRO A 40 1.28 1.23 -4.83
C PRO A 40 0.95 2.38 -3.87
N GLN A 41 0.15 2.11 -2.82
CA GLN A 41 -0.18 3.11 -1.82
C GLN A 41 1.08 3.62 -1.09
N LEU A 42 1.92 2.71 -0.57
CA LEU A 42 3.18 3.06 0.09
C LEU A 42 4.09 3.88 -0.83
N ASN A 43 4.12 3.56 -2.11
CA ASN A 43 4.92 4.30 -3.09
C ASN A 43 4.42 5.75 -3.30
N ALA A 44 3.11 5.97 -3.24
CA ALA A 44 2.50 7.28 -3.45
C ALA A 44 2.52 8.19 -2.20
N MET A 45 2.69 7.63 -0.99
CA MET A 45 2.53 8.38 0.27
C MET A 45 3.44 9.61 0.36
N TYR A 46 4.72 9.48 -0.01
CA TYR A 46 5.67 10.61 0.06
C TYR A 46 5.25 11.77 -0.83
N GLU A 47 4.95 11.52 -2.11
CA GLU A 47 4.62 12.58 -3.07
C GLU A 47 3.30 13.28 -2.73
N GLY A 48 2.31 12.50 -2.28
CA GLY A 48 1.03 13.05 -1.82
C GLY A 48 1.17 13.95 -0.60
N ASP A 49 1.96 13.54 0.39
CA ASP A 49 2.24 14.37 1.57
C ASP A 49 3.08 15.61 1.21
N HIS A 50 4.13 15.42 0.41
CA HIS A 50 5.02 16.49 0.00
C HIS A 50 4.29 17.61 -0.73
N SER A 51 3.44 17.29 -1.71
CA SER A 51 2.64 18.27 -2.46
C SER A 51 1.74 19.10 -1.53
N ARG A 52 1.05 18.44 -0.60
CA ARG A 52 0.17 19.11 0.37
C ARG A 52 0.94 20.02 1.32
N LYS A 53 2.12 19.58 1.80
CA LYS A 53 2.93 20.35 2.75
C LYS A 53 3.71 21.48 2.08
N LEU A 54 4.09 21.33 0.82
CA LEU A 54 4.76 22.37 0.05
C LEU A 54 3.89 23.64 -0.02
N ASN A 55 2.60 23.50 -0.31
CA ASN A 55 1.65 24.62 -0.29
C ASN A 55 1.66 25.37 1.06
N LEU A 56 1.68 24.63 2.19
CA LEU A 56 1.72 25.26 3.52
C LEU A 56 3.02 26.05 3.76
N VAL A 57 4.14 25.60 3.19
CA VAL A 57 5.42 26.29 3.28
C VAL A 57 5.42 27.54 2.39
N GLU A 58 4.95 27.41 1.14
CA GLU A 58 4.91 28.52 0.18
C GLU A 58 4.05 29.69 0.64
N TYR A 59 2.91 29.41 1.26
CA TYR A 59 2.03 30.44 1.83
C TYR A 59 2.43 30.87 3.26
N GLY A 60 3.58 30.44 3.78
CA GLY A 60 4.12 30.90 5.06
C GLY A 60 3.44 30.34 6.31
N PHE A 61 2.57 29.34 6.19
CA PHE A 61 1.92 28.68 7.33
C PHE A 61 2.86 27.76 8.11
N ARG A 62 3.92 27.26 7.46
CA ARG A 62 4.91 26.35 8.06
C ARG A 62 6.33 26.70 7.63
N LEU A 63 7.31 26.44 8.49
CA LEU A 63 8.72 26.53 8.14
C LEU A 63 9.11 25.42 7.13
N PRO A 64 10.16 25.62 6.30
CA PRO A 64 10.63 24.60 5.36
C PRO A 64 10.96 23.25 6.01
N SER A 65 11.44 23.25 7.27
CA SER A 65 11.73 22.02 8.02
C SER A 65 10.51 21.14 8.27
N ALA A 66 9.29 21.66 8.12
CA ALA A 66 8.08 20.85 8.24
C ALA A 66 8.00 19.75 7.18
N LEU A 67 8.62 19.93 6.00
CA LEU A 67 8.70 18.92 4.94
C LEU A 67 9.46 17.66 5.37
N GLU A 68 10.28 17.76 6.41
CA GLU A 68 11.11 16.67 6.93
C GLU A 68 10.35 15.76 7.89
N ASN A 69 9.14 16.16 8.31
CA ASN A 69 8.18 15.31 8.99
C ASN A 69 7.22 14.70 7.96
N ARG A 70 7.59 13.57 7.39
CA ARG A 70 6.96 13.02 6.18
C ARG A 70 6.86 11.50 6.23
N PRO A 71 6.04 10.88 5.37
CA PRO A 71 6.15 9.46 5.08
C PRO A 71 7.52 9.09 4.52
N LEU A 72 7.82 7.79 4.58
CA LEU A 72 8.99 7.23 3.90
C LEU A 72 8.78 7.31 2.39
N LYS A 73 9.87 7.56 1.66
CA LYS A 73 9.94 7.22 0.24
C LYS A 73 9.92 5.70 0.10
N PHE A 74 9.43 5.20 -1.02
CA PHE A 74 9.38 3.75 -1.24
C PHE A 74 10.75 3.07 -1.13
N SER A 75 11.80 3.70 -1.66
CA SER A 75 13.17 3.22 -1.53
C SER A 75 13.68 3.19 -0.09
N GLU A 76 13.26 4.15 0.74
CA GLU A 76 13.58 4.17 2.17
C GLU A 76 12.85 3.03 2.90
N PHE A 77 11.60 2.75 2.54
CA PHE A 77 10.85 1.60 3.06
C PHE A 77 11.49 0.28 2.63
N GLU A 78 11.81 0.10 1.35
CA GLU A 78 12.45 -1.12 0.84
C GLU A 78 13.79 -1.43 1.53
N ALA A 79 14.56 -0.40 1.86
CA ALA A 79 15.83 -0.54 2.58
C ALA A 79 15.66 -1.01 4.04
N LEU A 80 14.47 -0.84 4.64
CA LEU A 80 14.15 -1.31 5.98
C LEU A 80 13.60 -2.74 6.01
N ILE A 81 13.22 -3.30 4.85
CA ILE A 81 12.66 -4.65 4.79
C ILE A 81 13.77 -5.68 5.04
N ASN A 82 13.71 -6.37 6.18
CA ASN A 82 14.51 -7.56 6.42
C ASN A 82 13.86 -8.80 5.77
N GLN A 83 12.64 -9.12 6.21
CA GLN A 83 11.80 -10.16 5.62
C GLN A 83 10.37 -9.65 5.48
N ALA A 84 9.73 -9.98 4.36
CA ALA A 84 8.34 -9.62 4.11
C ALA A 84 7.56 -10.77 3.44
N ILE A 85 6.30 -10.93 3.83
CA ILE A 85 5.31 -11.78 3.17
C ILE A 85 4.26 -10.85 2.54
N CYS A 86 4.13 -10.90 1.22
CA CYS A 86 3.06 -10.22 0.49
C CYS A 86 1.88 -11.18 0.34
N ILE A 87 0.69 -10.74 0.76
CA ILE A 87 -0.54 -11.52 0.67
C ILE A 87 -1.45 -10.81 -0.33
N SER A 88 -1.89 -11.53 -1.36
CA SER A 88 -2.81 -11.02 -2.38
C SER A 88 -3.36 -12.18 -3.20
N ALA A 89 -4.65 -12.11 -3.57
CA ALA A 89 -5.22 -13.02 -4.57
C ALA A 89 -4.74 -12.69 -5.99
N THR A 90 -4.30 -11.45 -6.23
CA THR A 90 -3.85 -10.91 -7.52
C THR A 90 -2.52 -10.17 -7.35
N PRO A 91 -1.41 -10.86 -7.03
CA PRO A 91 -0.12 -10.21 -6.79
C PRO A 91 0.35 -9.45 -8.04
N SER A 92 0.86 -8.23 -7.84
CA SER A 92 1.39 -7.41 -8.93
C SER A 92 2.83 -7.82 -9.32
N GLN A 93 3.31 -7.27 -10.43
CA GLN A 93 4.64 -7.61 -10.97
C GLN A 93 5.79 -7.32 -9.98
N TRP A 94 5.64 -6.31 -9.12
CA TRP A 94 6.65 -5.96 -8.13
C TRP A 94 6.85 -7.09 -7.13
N GLU A 95 5.77 -7.64 -6.55
CA GLU A 95 5.81 -8.74 -5.58
C GLU A 95 6.40 -10.01 -6.21
N ILE A 96 5.96 -10.35 -7.43
CA ILE A 96 6.44 -11.52 -8.16
C ILE A 96 7.95 -11.42 -8.40
N THR A 97 8.43 -10.25 -8.83
CA THR A 97 9.84 -10.02 -9.12
C THR A 97 10.67 -10.01 -7.84
N LYS A 98 10.23 -9.31 -6.79
CA LYS A 98 10.95 -9.18 -5.51
C LYS A 98 11.05 -10.48 -4.75
N SER A 99 10.01 -11.31 -4.79
CA SER A 99 10.03 -12.65 -4.20
C SER A 99 10.95 -13.63 -4.95
N LYS A 100 11.45 -13.26 -6.14
CA LYS A 100 12.15 -14.15 -7.07
C LYS A 100 11.28 -15.35 -7.45
N TYR A 101 9.99 -15.10 -7.72
CA TYR A 101 9.01 -16.14 -8.06
C TYR A 101 8.78 -17.21 -6.97
N ARG A 102 9.11 -16.90 -5.71
CA ARG A 102 8.77 -17.76 -4.56
C ARG A 102 7.35 -17.46 -4.11
N ILE A 103 6.39 -18.09 -4.78
CA ILE A 103 4.95 -17.91 -4.57
C ILE A 103 4.40 -19.13 -3.84
N VAL A 104 3.61 -18.90 -2.79
CA VAL A 104 2.86 -19.93 -2.06
C VAL A 104 1.38 -19.71 -2.32
N GLU A 105 0.71 -20.69 -2.91
CA GLU A 105 -0.70 -20.60 -3.26
C GLU A 105 -1.58 -21.27 -2.20
N GLN A 106 -2.67 -20.60 -1.84
CA GLN A 106 -3.72 -21.15 -0.97
C GLN A 106 -5.08 -20.98 -1.64
N ILE A 107 -5.46 -21.99 -2.43
CA ILE A 107 -6.69 -21.98 -3.24
C ILE A 107 -7.86 -22.64 -2.49
N VAL A 108 -7.58 -23.70 -1.74
CA VAL A 108 -8.63 -24.48 -1.06
C VAL A 108 -9.19 -23.69 0.12
N ARG A 109 -10.50 -23.40 0.08
CA ARG A 109 -11.21 -22.76 1.20
C ARG A 109 -11.55 -23.81 2.26
N PRO A 110 -11.33 -23.54 3.56
CA PRO A 110 -11.70 -24.47 4.65
C PRO A 110 -13.19 -24.87 4.65
N THR A 111 -14.06 -24.01 4.12
CA THR A 111 -15.50 -24.24 4.02
C THR A 111 -15.92 -25.13 2.85
N GLY A 112 -15.01 -25.40 1.90
CA GLY A 112 -15.33 -26.11 0.66
C GLY A 112 -16.06 -25.28 -0.40
N ILE A 113 -16.25 -23.98 -0.19
CA ILE A 113 -16.87 -23.10 -1.19
C ILE A 113 -15.99 -23.05 -2.45
N VAL A 114 -16.58 -23.39 -3.59
CA VAL A 114 -15.93 -23.36 -4.90
C VAL A 114 -15.99 -21.98 -5.53
N ASP A 115 -15.09 -21.70 -6.47
CA ASP A 115 -15.15 -20.47 -7.26
C ASP A 115 -16.45 -20.41 -8.08
N PRO A 116 -17.05 -19.22 -8.25
CA PRO A 116 -18.30 -19.07 -8.97
C PRO A 116 -18.15 -19.36 -10.46
N LYS A 117 -19.21 -19.83 -11.11
CA LYS A 117 -19.26 -19.97 -12.57
C LYS A 117 -19.29 -18.58 -13.22
N VAL A 118 -18.48 -18.38 -14.25
CA VAL A 118 -18.44 -17.14 -15.04
C VAL A 118 -19.12 -17.37 -16.41
N THR A 119 -20.07 -16.51 -16.77
CA THR A 119 -20.80 -16.57 -18.05
C THR A 119 -20.64 -15.24 -18.79
N VAL A 120 -20.26 -15.31 -20.08
CA VAL A 120 -20.17 -14.13 -20.96
C VAL A 120 -21.47 -13.98 -21.74
N LYS A 121 -22.09 -12.80 -21.70
CA LYS A 121 -23.33 -12.49 -22.42
C LYS A 121 -23.13 -11.30 -23.39
N PRO A 122 -23.92 -11.20 -24.48
CA PRO A 122 -23.88 -10.03 -25.36
C PRO A 122 -24.27 -8.74 -24.63
N ALA A 123 -23.68 -7.60 -25.01
CA ALA A 123 -24.01 -6.29 -24.41
C ALA A 123 -25.43 -5.80 -24.76
N LYS A 124 -26.05 -6.34 -25.82
CA LYS A 124 -27.41 -6.00 -26.23
C LYS A 124 -28.40 -6.43 -25.15
N ASN A 125 -29.26 -5.51 -24.70
CA ASN A 125 -30.26 -5.73 -23.65
C ASN A 125 -29.67 -6.21 -22.30
N GLN A 126 -28.41 -5.88 -22.01
CA GLN A 126 -27.72 -6.31 -20.77
C GLN A 126 -28.43 -5.87 -19.48
N VAL A 127 -29.12 -4.72 -19.49
CA VAL A 127 -29.85 -4.20 -18.32
C VAL A 127 -31.08 -5.05 -18.04
N ASP A 128 -31.86 -5.38 -19.07
CA ASP A 128 -33.05 -6.22 -18.94
C ASP A 128 -32.67 -7.65 -18.51
N ASP A 129 -31.61 -8.21 -19.09
CA ASP A 129 -31.05 -9.50 -18.68
C ASP A 129 -30.62 -9.49 -17.20
N LEU A 130 -29.90 -8.45 -16.75
CA LEU A 130 -29.48 -8.31 -15.36
C LEU A 130 -30.67 -8.21 -14.39
N ILE A 131 -31.69 -7.41 -14.72
CA ILE A 131 -32.90 -7.28 -13.89
C ILE A 131 -33.60 -8.64 -13.77
N ASN A 132 -33.73 -9.38 -14.87
CA ASN A 132 -34.33 -10.72 -14.86
C ASN A 132 -33.51 -11.72 -14.02
N GLU A 133 -32.17 -11.67 -14.05
CA GLU A 133 -31.32 -12.53 -13.22
C GLU A 133 -31.41 -12.19 -11.73
N ILE A 134 -31.49 -10.90 -11.38
CA ILE A 134 -31.71 -10.46 -10.00
C ILE A 134 -33.06 -10.97 -9.49
N GLN A 135 -34.13 -10.84 -10.28
CA GLN A 135 -35.47 -11.31 -9.91
C GLN A 135 -35.56 -12.83 -9.69
N LYS A 136 -34.74 -13.63 -10.38
CA LYS A 136 -34.66 -15.08 -10.15
C LYS A 136 -33.92 -15.47 -8.87
N SER A 137 -33.11 -14.55 -8.34
CA SER A 137 -32.22 -14.78 -7.20
C SER A 137 -32.81 -14.30 -5.87
N ILE A 138 -33.96 -13.63 -5.91
CA ILE A 138 -34.79 -13.23 -4.76
C ILE A 138 -35.84 -14.32 -4.53
#